data_AF-A0A2N9P909-F1
#
_entry.id   AF-A0A2N9P909-F1
#
_cell.length_a   1.000
_cell.length_b   1.000
_cell.length_c   1.000
_cell.angle_alpha   90.00
_cell.angle_beta   90.00
_cell.angle_gamma   90.00
#
_symmetry.space_group_name_H-M   'P 1'
#
loop_
_entity.id
_entity.type
_entity.pdbx_description
1 polymer ?
#
loop_
_entity_poly.entity_id
_entity_poly.type
_entity_poly.pdbx_seq_one_letter_code
_entity_poly.pdbx_strand_id
1 'polypeptide(L)'
;MYEFIQKFHSGWAYVALTLLVFAIINSFLGNSSSKEFTAKDRKIALFGLVGTHIQFLVGIILYFVSPLGLSGFNMKEAALRLTSMEHPLINLIAIACITIGWSKHKKMETSHDKFKKIAIFYSIGFILILSRIPWSSWLS
;
A
#
# COMPACT_ATOMS: atom_id res chain seq x y z
N MET A 1 24.77 3.29 2.27
CA MET A 1 23.60 2.84 3.06
C MET A 1 22.30 3.38 2.46
N TYR A 2 22.14 4.70 2.35
CA TYR A 2 20.98 5.35 1.70
C TYR A 2 20.61 4.78 0.31
N GLU A 3 21.55 4.81 -0.65
CA GLU A 3 21.33 4.32 -2.02
C GLU A 3 20.79 2.89 -2.10
N PHE A 4 21.30 2.00 -1.23
CA PHE A 4 20.85 0.62 -1.17
C PHE A 4 19.39 0.54 -0.70
N ILE A 5 19.03 1.27 0.36
CA ILE A 5 17.67 1.31 0.90
C ILE A 5 16.72 1.95 -0.12
N GLN A 6 17.15 3.01 -0.81
CA GLN A 6 16.37 3.65 -1.87
C GLN A 6 16.07 2.68 -3.02
N LYS A 7 17.10 2.00 -3.55
CA LYS A 7 16.91 1.00 -4.62
C LYS A 7 16.03 -0.16 -4.17
N PHE A 8 16.19 -0.63 -2.94
CA PHE A 8 15.32 -1.66 -2.37
C PHE A 8 13.87 -1.17 -2.26
N HIS A 9 13.64 0.04 -1.74
CA HIS A 9 12.29 0.61 -1.63
C HIS A 9 11.61 0.78 -3.00
N SER A 10 12.34 1.27 -4.00
CA SER A 10 11.81 1.44 -5.36
C SER A 10 11.56 0.09 -6.05
N GLY A 11 12.44 -0.90 -5.87
CA GLY A 11 12.27 -2.25 -6.42
C GLY A 11 11.12 -3.01 -5.76
N TRP A 12 11.04 -2.95 -4.42
CA TRP A 12 9.99 -3.60 -3.64
C TRP A 12 8.60 -3.00 -3.91
N ALA A 13 8.53 -1.70 -4.23
CA ALA A 13 7.28 -1.03 -4.60
C ALA A 13 6.53 -1.78 -5.72
N TYR A 14 7.23 -2.23 -6.76
CA TYR A 14 6.62 -2.99 -7.85
C TYR A 14 5.97 -4.28 -7.33
N VAL A 15 6.70 -5.05 -6.51
CA VAL A 15 6.19 -6.29 -5.91
C VAL A 15 4.98 -6.00 -5.02
N ALA A 16 5.07 -5.00 -4.13
CA ALA A 16 4.01 -4.64 -3.20
C ALA A 16 2.73 -4.21 -3.93
N LEU A 17 2.85 -3.39 -4.98
CA LEU A 17 1.72 -2.96 -5.81
C LEU A 17 1.11 -4.13 -6.58
N THR A 18 1.92 -5.01 -7.17
CA THR A 18 1.41 -6.21 -7.86
C THR A 18 0.65 -7.12 -6.91
N LEU A 19 1.18 -7.37 -5.71
CA LEU A 19 0.49 -8.17 -4.69
C LEU A 19 -0.83 -7.51 -4.26
N LEU A 20 -0.84 -6.19 -4.08
CA LEU A 20 -2.04 -5.45 -3.70
C LEU A 20 -3.10 -5.49 -4.81
N VAL A 21 -2.71 -5.27 -6.07
CA VAL A 21 -3.60 -5.39 -7.24
C VAL A 21 -4.16 -6.80 -7.35
N PHE A 22 -3.34 -7.83 -7.18
CA PHE A 22 -3.79 -9.21 -7.24
C PHE A 22 -4.81 -9.52 -6.13
N ALA A 23 -4.60 -9.00 -4.93
CA ALA A 23 -5.56 -9.12 -3.84
C ALA A 23 -6.89 -8.41 -4.11
N ILE A 24 -6.83 -7.23 -4.73
CA ILE A 24 -8.02 -6.47 -5.14
C ILE A 24 -8.81 -7.25 -6.20
N ILE A 25 -8.15 -7.68 -7.28
CA ILE A 25 -8.78 -8.43 -8.38
C ILE A 25 -9.39 -9.73 -7.84
N ASN A 26 -8.66 -10.52 -7.06
CA ASN A 26 -9.17 -11.76 -6.47
C ASN A 26 -10.42 -11.50 -5.62
N SER A 27 -10.45 -10.38 -4.88
CA SER A 27 -11.58 -10.04 -4.03
C SER A 27 -12.81 -9.58 -4.80
N PHE A 28 -12.64 -8.82 -5.88
CA PHE A 28 -13.77 -8.47 -6.76
C PHE A 28 -14.33 -9.70 -7.49
N LEU A 29 -13.47 -10.57 -8.02
CA LEU A 29 -13.91 -11.81 -8.67
C LEU A 29 -14.65 -12.72 -7.69
N GLY A 30 -14.11 -12.90 -6.48
CA GLY A 30 -14.75 -13.70 -5.44
C GLY A 30 -16.11 -13.13 -5.00
N ASN A 31 -16.22 -11.80 -4.89
CA ASN A 31 -17.47 -11.13 -4.53
C ASN A 31 -18.56 -11.28 -5.61
N SER A 32 -18.19 -11.16 -6.89
CA SER A 32 -19.17 -11.20 -8.00
C SER A 32 -19.57 -12.60 -8.43
N SER A 33 -18.79 -13.64 -8.09
CA SER A 33 -19.04 -15.03 -8.50
C SER A 33 -19.69 -15.90 -7.41
N SER A 34 -20.15 -15.30 -6.30
CA SER A 34 -20.70 -16.02 -5.13
C SER A 34 -19.79 -17.15 -4.64
N LYS A 35 -18.48 -16.98 -4.81
CA LYS A 35 -17.46 -17.98 -4.45
C LYS A 35 -17.33 -18.07 -2.92
N GLU A 36 -17.09 -19.28 -2.42
CA GLU A 36 -16.67 -19.47 -1.04
C GLU A 36 -15.29 -18.81 -0.76
N PHE A 37 -15.17 -18.13 0.38
CA PHE A 37 -13.93 -17.50 0.79
C PHE A 37 -13.01 -18.55 1.42
N THR A 38 -11.95 -18.92 0.72
CA THR A 38 -11.07 -20.02 1.12
C THR A 38 -9.76 -19.55 1.77
N ALA A 39 -8.98 -20.50 2.28
CA ALA A 39 -7.63 -20.23 2.77
C ALA A 39 -6.69 -19.64 1.69
N LYS A 40 -6.92 -19.96 0.41
CA LYS A 40 -6.17 -19.38 -0.72
C LYS A 40 -6.44 -17.88 -0.83
N ASP A 41 -7.71 -17.48 -0.78
CA ASP A 41 -8.13 -16.08 -0.85
C ASP A 41 -7.58 -15.26 0.32
N ARG A 42 -7.61 -15.85 1.52
CA ARG A 42 -6.99 -15.26 2.72
C ARG A 42 -5.49 -15.03 2.54
N LYS A 43 -4.75 -15.98 1.99
CA LYS A 43 -3.29 -15.85 1.74
C LYS A 43 -2.99 -14.77 0.72
N ILE A 44 -3.79 -14.68 -0.35
CA ILE A 44 -3.66 -13.63 -1.36
C ILE A 44 -3.84 -12.24 -0.71
N ALA A 45 -4.89 -12.06 0.09
CA ALA A 45 -5.13 -10.81 0.80
C ALA A 45 -4.02 -10.51 1.85
N LEU A 46 -3.48 -11.54 2.49
CA LEU A 46 -2.36 -11.40 3.44
C LEU A 46 -1.09 -10.92 2.73
N PHE A 47 -0.77 -11.44 1.54
CA PHE A 47 0.41 -10.99 0.82
C PHE A 47 0.31 -9.53 0.37
N GLY A 48 -0.87 -9.06 -0.04
CA GLY A 48 -1.12 -7.64 -0.28
C GLY A 48 -0.90 -6.79 0.98
N LEU A 49 -1.38 -7.25 2.15
CA LEU A 49 -1.15 -6.58 3.43
C LEU A 49 0.33 -6.51 3.79
N VAL A 50 1.01 -7.66 3.82
CA VAL A 50 2.41 -7.75 4.25
C VAL A 50 3.33 -7.00 3.28
N GLY A 51 3.13 -7.16 1.97
CA GLY A 51 3.94 -6.46 0.96
C GLY A 51 3.88 -4.94 1.11
N THR A 52 2.68 -4.39 1.34
CA THR A 52 2.47 -2.95 1.52
C THR A 52 3.02 -2.44 2.86
N HIS A 53 2.93 -3.24 3.93
CA HIS A 53 3.52 -2.88 5.22
C HIS A 53 5.05 -2.88 5.19
N ILE A 54 5.67 -3.87 4.53
CA ILE A 54 7.13 -3.89 4.31
C ILE A 54 7.54 -2.66 3.51
N GLN A 55 6.81 -2.34 2.42
CA GLN A 55 7.10 -1.16 1.60
C GLN A 55 7.14 0.11 2.44
N PHE A 56 6.13 0.33 3.29
CA PHE A 56 6.06 1.53 4.11
C PHE A 56 7.06 1.57 5.25
N LEU A 57 7.33 0.44 5.90
CA LEU A 57 8.37 0.38 6.92
C LEU A 57 9.73 0.78 6.34
N VAL A 58 10.07 0.23 5.17
CA VAL A 58 11.28 0.60 4.43
C VAL A 58 11.23 2.08 4.03
N GLY A 59 10.07 2.59 3.61
CA GLY A 59 9.86 4.01 3.30
C GLY A 59 10.09 4.92 4.50
N ILE A 60 9.68 4.52 5.70
CA ILE A 60 9.97 5.25 6.94
C ILE A 60 11.47 5.23 7.24
N ILE A 61 12.14 4.08 7.08
CA ILE A 61 13.60 4.04 7.26
C ILE A 61 14.28 4.98 6.25
N LEU A 62 13.86 4.92 4.99
CA LEU A 62 14.35 5.79 3.92
C LEU A 62 14.12 7.27 4.24
N TYR A 63 12.98 7.62 4.82
CA TYR A 63 12.64 8.98 5.25
C TYR A 63 13.69 9.57 6.21
N PHE A 64 14.21 8.79 7.15
CA PHE A 64 15.19 9.28 8.13
C PHE A 64 16.63 9.25 7.64
N VAL A 65 16.97 8.41 6.65
CA VAL A 65 18.36 8.27 6.14
C VAL A 65 18.61 9.01 4.83
N SER A 66 17.54 9.45 4.15
CA SER A 66 17.60 10.20 2.89
C SER A 66 17.87 11.69 3.14
N PRO A 67 18.66 12.36 2.27
CA PRO A 67 18.79 13.82 2.31
C PRO A 67 17.46 14.55 2.04
N LEU A 68 16.52 13.89 1.36
CA LEU A 68 15.23 14.49 1.00
C LEU A 68 14.18 14.32 2.11
N GLY A 69 14.19 13.23 2.87
CA GLY A 69 13.06 12.91 3.75
C GLY A 69 12.75 14.00 4.79
N LEU A 70 13.76 14.56 5.45
CA LEU A 70 13.58 15.66 6.41
C LEU A 70 13.62 17.06 5.78
N SER A 71 13.88 17.18 4.47
CA SER A 71 13.89 18.46 3.75
C SER A 71 12.48 19.09 3.60
N GLY A 72 11.45 18.30 3.92
CA GLY A 72 10.03 18.61 3.75
C GLY A 72 9.46 19.75 4.58
N PHE A 73 10.20 20.34 5.52
CA PHE A 73 9.72 21.56 6.20
C PHE A 73 9.63 22.77 5.26
N ASN A 74 10.21 22.68 4.06
CA ASN A 74 10.00 23.65 3.01
C ASN A 74 8.66 23.43 2.28
N MET A 75 7.59 23.95 2.85
CA MET A 75 6.23 23.89 2.28
C MET A 75 6.07 24.65 0.95
N LYS A 76 7.03 25.49 0.55
CA LYS A 76 6.94 26.30 -0.68
C LYS A 76 7.24 25.46 -1.92
N GLU A 77 8.22 24.57 -1.83
CA GLU A 77 8.67 23.76 -2.96
C GLU A 77 7.81 22.51 -3.13
N ALA A 78 6.99 22.49 -4.20
CA ALA A 78 6.00 21.44 -4.42
C ALA A 78 6.61 20.02 -4.50
N ALA A 79 7.76 19.87 -5.15
CA ALA A 79 8.43 18.58 -5.30
C ALA A 79 8.96 18.04 -3.95
N LEU A 80 9.53 18.92 -3.11
CA LEU A 80 10.02 18.56 -1.79
C LEU A 80 8.85 18.24 -0.84
N ARG A 81 7.78 19.04 -0.88
CA ARG A 81 6.56 18.79 -0.11
C ARG A 81 5.89 17.46 -0.47
N LEU A 82 5.83 17.13 -1.77
CA LEU A 82 5.29 15.85 -2.23
C LEU A 82 6.08 14.67 -1.63
N THR A 83 7.40 14.68 -1.80
CA THR A 83 8.27 13.56 -1.40
C THR A 83 8.35 13.40 0.12
N SER A 84 8.41 14.51 0.85
CA SER A 84 8.81 14.55 2.26
C SER A 84 7.65 14.75 3.24
N MET A 85 6.44 15.01 2.73
CA MET A 85 5.27 15.24 3.57
C MET A 85 4.05 14.50 3.03
N GLU A 86 3.65 14.80 1.79
CA GLU A 86 2.39 14.28 1.24
C GLU A 86 2.47 12.77 0.98
N HIS A 87 3.58 12.28 0.41
CA HIS A 87 3.82 10.86 0.16
C HIS A 87 3.79 10.01 1.45
N PRO A 88 4.63 10.27 2.47
CA PRO A 88 4.60 9.47 3.69
C PRO A 88 3.27 9.57 4.43
N LEU A 89 2.64 10.75 4.48
CA LEU A 89 1.35 10.94 5.14
C LEU A 89 0.23 10.15 4.46
N ILE A 90 0.10 10.25 3.13
CA ILE A 90 -0.94 9.52 2.41
C ILE A 90 -0.70 8.01 2.45
N ASN A 91 0.56 7.54 2.42
CA ASN A 91 0.86 6.12 2.59
C ASN A 91 0.50 5.58 3.98
N LEU A 92 0.66 6.39 5.03
CA LEU A 92 0.21 6.02 6.38
C LEU A 92 -1.31 5.79 6.41
N ILE A 93 -2.08 6.71 5.80
CA ILE A 93 -3.53 6.60 5.70
C ILE A 93 -3.92 5.37 4.87
N ALA A 94 -3.24 5.15 3.74
CA ALA A 94 -3.48 4.00 2.88
C ALA A 94 -3.28 2.67 3.63
N ILE A 95 -2.22 2.55 4.41
CA ILE A 95 -1.94 1.35 5.20
C ILE A 95 -2.92 1.16 6.34
N ALA A 96 -3.38 2.25 6.97
CA ALA A 96 -4.47 2.16 7.93
C ALA A 96 -5.74 1.60 7.26
N CYS A 97 -6.10 2.06 6.06
CA CYS A 97 -7.22 1.50 5.29
C CYS A 97 -7.04 0.02 4.99
N ILE A 98 -5.88 -0.39 4.45
CA ILE A 98 -5.58 -1.81 4.15
C ILE A 98 -5.69 -2.66 5.43
N THR A 99 -5.15 -2.18 6.54
CA THR A 99 -5.22 -2.85 7.86
C THR A 99 -6.66 -2.98 8.36
N ILE A 100 -7.51 -1.97 8.14
CA ILE A 100 -8.94 -2.03 8.46
C ILE A 100 -9.63 -3.10 7.61
N GLY A 101 -9.35 -3.17 6.31
CA GLY A 101 -9.86 -4.23 5.42
C GLY A 101 -9.49 -5.62 5.94
N TRP A 102 -8.22 -5.81 6.26
CA TRP A 102 -7.72 -7.05 6.85
C TRP A 102 -8.34 -7.36 8.22
N SER A 103 -8.55 -6.36 9.06
CA SER A 103 -9.13 -6.58 10.40
C SER A 103 -10.62 -6.88 10.34
N LYS A 104 -11.35 -6.24 9.42
CA LYS A 104 -12.79 -6.40 9.26
C LYS A 104 -13.15 -7.71 8.58
N HIS A 105 -12.44 -8.18 7.55
CA HIS A 105 -12.79 -9.44 6.88
C HIS A 105 -12.80 -10.63 7.86
N LYS A 106 -11.87 -10.66 8.82
CA LYS A 106 -11.80 -11.72 9.86
C LYS A 106 -13.04 -11.81 10.74
N LYS A 107 -13.81 -10.72 10.85
CA LYS A 107 -15.01 -10.62 11.68
C LYS A 107 -16.30 -10.87 10.90
N MET A 108 -16.22 -11.10 9.59
CA MET A 108 -17.40 -11.36 8.75
C MET A 108 -17.72 -12.84 8.75
N GLU A 109 -19.01 -13.16 8.74
CA GLU A 109 -19.50 -14.55 8.72
C GLU A 109 -19.58 -15.07 7.28
N THR A 110 -20.15 -14.27 6.37
CA THR A 110 -20.37 -14.66 4.97
C THR A 110 -19.13 -14.49 4.11
N SER A 111 -18.99 -15.36 3.10
CA SER A 111 -17.91 -15.29 2.10
C SER A 111 -17.97 -14.00 1.28
N HIS A 112 -19.18 -13.57 0.89
CA HIS A 112 -19.40 -12.30 0.20
C HIS A 112 -18.86 -11.11 1.01
N ASP A 113 -19.19 -11.00 2.30
CA ASP A 113 -18.76 -9.85 3.10
C ASP A 113 -17.24 -9.86 3.35
N LYS A 114 -16.62 -11.04 3.48
CA LYS A 114 -15.14 -11.16 3.56
C LYS A 114 -14.47 -10.55 2.33
N PHE A 115 -14.91 -10.97 1.13
CA PHE A 115 -14.40 -10.42 -0.13
C PHE A 115 -14.66 -8.92 -0.25
N LYS A 116 -15.89 -8.47 0.05
CA LYS A 116 -16.28 -7.06 -0.02
C LYS A 116 -15.41 -6.16 0.87
N LYS A 117 -15.10 -6.59 2.10
CA LYS A 117 -14.22 -5.80 2.99
C LYS A 117 -12.82 -5.65 2.43
N ILE A 118 -12.23 -6.73 1.90
CA ILE A 118 -10.89 -6.65 1.29
C ILE A 118 -10.95 -5.77 0.04
N ALA A 119 -11.89 -6.02 -0.88
CA ALA A 119 -12.03 -5.28 -2.13
C ALA A 119 -12.11 -3.75 -1.92
N ILE A 120 -13.00 -3.29 -1.04
CA ILE A 120 -13.23 -1.85 -0.81
C ILE A 120 -11.99 -1.21 -0.17
N PHE A 121 -11.54 -1.73 0.97
CA PHE A 121 -10.49 -1.09 1.75
C PHE A 121 -9.12 -1.16 1.06
N TYR A 122 -8.81 -2.27 0.39
CA TYR A 122 -7.56 -2.39 -0.35
C TYR A 122 -7.56 -1.49 -1.58
N SER A 123 -8.70 -1.34 -2.28
CA SER A 123 -8.81 -0.39 -3.40
C SER A 123 -8.64 1.06 -2.95
N ILE A 124 -9.23 1.46 -1.82
CA ILE A 124 -9.02 2.79 -1.25
C ILE A 124 -7.53 3.00 -0.95
N GLY A 125 -6.89 2.05 -0.26
CA GLY A 125 -5.46 2.13 0.02
C GLY A 125 -4.61 2.20 -1.25
N PHE A 126 -4.93 1.40 -2.26
CA PHE A 126 -4.23 1.40 -3.55
C PHE A 126 -4.33 2.74 -4.27
N ILE A 127 -5.53 3.32 -4.37
CA ILE A 127 -5.75 4.64 -4.99
C ILE A 127 -4.97 5.71 -4.23
N LEU A 128 -5.00 5.69 -2.90
CA LEU A 128 -4.25 6.63 -2.06
C LEU A 128 -2.74 6.53 -2.33
N ILE A 129 -2.18 5.31 -2.34
CA ILE A 129 -0.76 5.09 -2.67
C ILE A 129 -0.45 5.70 -4.03
N LEU A 130 -1.15 5.29 -5.10
CA LEU A 130 -0.90 5.77 -6.47
C LEU A 130 -1.00 7.30 -6.61
N SER A 131 -1.88 7.93 -5.82
CA SER A 131 -2.11 9.38 -5.88
C SER A 131 -0.93 10.22 -5.43
N ARG A 132 -0.03 9.67 -4.59
CA ARG A 132 1.12 10.41 -4.04
C ARG A 132 2.46 9.75 -4.27
N ILE A 133 2.56 8.80 -5.18
CA ILE A 133 3.87 8.34 -5.63
C ILE A 133 4.60 9.53 -6.32
N PRO A 134 5.86 9.85 -5.95
CA PRO A 134 6.65 10.86 -6.65
C PRO A 134 7.16 10.28 -7.98
N TRP A 135 6.25 10.14 -8.96
CA TRP A 135 6.50 9.43 -10.22
C TRP A 135 7.73 9.93 -10.99
N SER A 136 7.99 11.24 -10.98
CA SER A 136 9.15 11.83 -11.64
C SER A 136 10.48 11.37 -11.01
N SER A 137 10.50 11.12 -9.71
CA SER A 137 11.68 10.64 -8.98
C SER A 137 11.80 9.11 -8.97
N TRP A 138 10.71 8.39 -9.25
CA TRP A 138 10.76 6.92 -9.32
C TRP A 138 11.29 6.41 -10.65
N LEU A 139 11.04 7.13 -11.75
CA LEU A 139 11.49 6.75 -13.10
C LEU A 139 12.88 7.29 -13.47
N SER A 140 13.50 8.08 -12.59
CA SER A 140 14.80 8.75 -12.78
C SER A 140 15.97 7.99 -12.15
#